data_AF-A0A962AWG6-F1
#
_entry.id   AF-A0A962AWG6-F1
#
_cell.length_a   1.000
_cell.length_b   1.000
_cell.length_c   1.000
_cell.angle_alpha   90.00
_cell.angle_beta   90.00
_cell.angle_gamma   90.00
#
_symmetry.space_group_name_H-M   'P 1'
#
loop_
_entity.id
_entity.type
_entity.pdbx_description
1 polymer ?
#
loop_
_entity_poly.entity_id
_entity_poly.type
_entity_poly.pdbx_seq_one_letter_code
_entity_poly.pdbx_strand_id
1 'polypeptide(L)'
;MGGWFRKEIKTVADLKGLKFRVGGAGGAVLTKLGVVPQSIPGGDIYPSLEKGTIDAAEWVGPYDDEKLGFNKVAPYYYYPGFWEGGANLHYIFNLNKYNELPKAYQTVLDTAAAWSNVWMQSKYDADNPGALKRLVQGGTKLRPFSHEILEAAYKAAMELYSEISAKNANFKNIYDHMSAFRNDEYLWWQVAEYTYDNFMIRQRAKG
;
A
#
# COMPACT_ATOMS: atom_id res chain seq x y z
N MET A 1 3.88 -2.98 1.27
CA MET A 1 5.32 -2.60 1.30
C MET A 1 5.53 -1.36 0.44
N GLY A 2 6.67 -0.68 0.54
CA GLY A 2 6.98 0.57 -0.16
C GLY A 2 7.54 0.42 -1.58
N GLY A 3 7.61 -0.81 -2.11
CA GLY A 3 8.02 -1.07 -3.49
C GLY A 3 9.51 -1.38 -3.67
N TRP A 4 9.84 -1.83 -4.88
CA TRP A 4 11.13 -2.34 -5.32
C TRP A 4 11.87 -1.32 -6.17
N PHE A 5 13.14 -1.10 -5.87
CA PHE A 5 13.95 -0.05 -6.49
C PHE A 5 15.28 -0.63 -6.98
N ARG A 6 15.71 -0.17 -8.15
CA ARG A 6 17.01 -0.54 -8.74
C ARG A 6 18.19 0.16 -8.06
N LYS A 7 17.94 1.30 -7.40
CA LYS A 7 18.92 2.12 -6.66
C LYS A 7 18.35 2.51 -5.29
N GLU A 8 19.22 2.88 -4.35
CA GLU A 8 18.76 3.43 -3.07
C GLU A 8 18.13 4.82 -3.27
N ILE A 9 17.03 5.06 -2.56
CA ILE A 9 16.33 6.33 -2.39
C ILE A 9 16.53 6.76 -0.92
N LYS A 10 17.26 7.84 -0.68
CA LYS A 10 17.64 8.29 0.67
C LYS A 10 16.97 9.61 1.05
N THR A 11 16.78 10.48 0.09
CA THR A 11 16.29 11.84 0.24
C THR A 11 15.16 12.12 -0.72
N VAL A 12 14.46 13.24 -0.54
CA VAL A 12 13.41 13.67 -1.49
C VAL A 12 14.00 13.94 -2.88
N ALA A 13 15.27 14.35 -2.97
CA ALA A 13 15.93 14.61 -4.25
C ALA A 13 16.04 13.34 -5.13
N ASP A 14 16.17 12.16 -4.52
CA ASP A 14 16.26 10.88 -5.22
C ASP A 14 14.93 10.48 -5.90
N LEU A 15 13.81 11.10 -5.51
CA LEU A 15 12.50 10.87 -6.12
C LEU A 15 12.33 11.60 -7.46
N LYS A 16 13.10 12.66 -7.70
CA LYS A 16 12.92 13.52 -8.87
C LYS A 16 13.29 12.78 -10.16
N GLY A 17 12.32 12.69 -11.07
CA GLY A 17 12.47 11.99 -12.35
C GLY A 17 12.37 10.47 -12.26
N LEU A 18 12.14 9.91 -11.07
CA LEU A 18 12.03 8.47 -10.88
C LEU A 18 10.81 7.94 -11.63
N LYS A 19 11.01 7.02 -12.58
CA LYS A 19 9.91 6.34 -13.27
C LYS A 19 9.41 5.21 -12.40
N PHE A 20 8.34 5.46 -11.66
CA PHE A 20 7.84 4.54 -10.65
C PHE A 20 6.48 3.98 -11.07
N ARG A 21 6.37 2.66 -11.23
CA ARG A 21 5.06 2.02 -11.34
C ARG A 21 4.41 2.06 -9.95
N VAL A 22 3.34 2.86 -9.82
CA VAL A 22 2.58 3.03 -8.58
C VAL A 22 1.10 3.21 -8.88
N GLY A 23 0.25 2.54 -8.11
CA GLY A 23 -1.20 2.58 -8.22
C GLY A 23 -1.87 3.77 -7.54
N GLY A 24 -3.10 4.04 -7.98
CA GLY A 24 -4.07 4.88 -7.25
C GLY A 24 -3.60 6.29 -6.90
N ALA A 25 -4.06 6.78 -5.75
CA ALA A 25 -3.75 8.12 -5.25
C ALA A 25 -2.26 8.31 -4.92
N GLY A 26 -1.52 7.22 -4.68
CA GLY A 26 -0.08 7.27 -4.43
C GLY A 26 0.69 7.94 -5.57
N GLY A 27 0.32 7.67 -6.82
CA GLY A 27 0.91 8.33 -7.98
C GLY A 27 0.69 9.85 -8.00
N ALA A 28 -0.49 10.33 -7.60
CA ALA A 28 -0.78 11.76 -7.55
C ALA A 28 0.05 12.47 -6.46
N VAL A 29 0.22 11.84 -5.29
CA VAL A 29 1.09 12.36 -4.22
C VAL A 29 2.54 12.39 -4.67
N LEU A 30 3.05 11.29 -5.24
CA LEU A 30 4.43 11.16 -5.67
C LEU A 30 4.78 12.10 -6.84
N THR A 31 3.81 12.43 -7.71
CA THR A 31 3.98 13.46 -8.75
C THR A 31 4.37 14.81 -8.16
N LYS A 32 3.77 15.22 -7.02
CA LYS A 32 4.14 16.48 -6.33
C LYS A 32 5.58 16.45 -5.80
N LEU A 33 6.16 15.27 -5.60
CA LEU A 33 7.56 15.07 -5.20
C LEU A 33 8.51 14.89 -6.41
N GLY A 34 8.00 15.03 -7.64
CA GLY A 34 8.79 14.94 -8.86
C GLY A 34 8.99 13.53 -9.41
N VAL A 35 8.33 12.52 -8.85
CA VAL A 35 8.25 11.18 -9.45
C VAL A 35 7.47 11.26 -10.75
N VAL A 36 7.73 10.34 -11.67
CA VAL A 36 6.97 10.13 -12.90
C VAL A 36 6.19 8.81 -12.80
N PRO A 37 4.96 8.81 -12.26
CA PRO A 37 4.17 7.59 -12.07
C PRO A 37 3.87 6.91 -13.40
N GLN A 38 3.91 5.58 -13.41
CA GLN A 38 3.56 4.75 -14.56
C GLN A 38 2.41 3.81 -14.21
N SER A 39 1.37 3.77 -15.05
CA SER A 39 0.29 2.81 -14.94
C SER A 39 0.59 1.61 -15.83
N ILE A 40 0.99 0.49 -15.21
CA ILE A 40 1.38 -0.74 -15.91
C ILE A 40 0.60 -1.91 -15.28
N PRO A 41 -0.06 -2.76 -16.09
CA PRO A 41 -0.73 -3.98 -15.62
C PRO A 41 0.25 -4.91 -14.90
N GLY A 42 -0.23 -5.68 -13.91
CA GLY A 42 0.62 -6.50 -13.04
C GLY A 42 1.61 -7.42 -13.77
N GLY A 43 1.15 -8.09 -14.84
CA GLY A 43 1.99 -9.01 -15.63
C GLY A 43 3.13 -8.33 -16.39
N ASP A 44 3.03 -7.03 -16.64
CA ASP A 44 4.01 -6.27 -17.44
C ASP A 44 5.01 -5.49 -16.58
N ILE A 45 4.86 -5.51 -15.25
CA ILE A 45 5.74 -4.80 -14.33
C ILE A 45 7.15 -5.39 -14.35
N TYR A 46 7.29 -6.72 -14.22
CA TYR A 46 8.59 -7.38 -14.18
C TYR A 46 9.40 -7.13 -15.47
N PRO A 47 8.85 -7.36 -16.68
CA PRO A 47 9.56 -7.05 -17.93
C PRO A 47 9.94 -5.58 -18.05
N SER A 48 9.12 -4.66 -17.52
CA SER A 48 9.41 -3.22 -17.55
C SER A 48 10.58 -2.85 -16.62
N LEU A 49 10.63 -3.44 -15.42
CA LEU A 49 11.77 -3.30 -14.51
C LEU A 49 13.04 -3.90 -15.10
N GLU A 50 12.96 -5.10 -15.67
CA GLU A 50 14.09 -5.82 -16.25
C GLU A 50 14.72 -5.06 -17.42
N LYS A 51 13.88 -4.52 -18.31
CA LYS A 51 14.33 -3.69 -19.45
C LYS A 51 14.74 -2.27 -19.04
N GLY A 52 14.46 -1.87 -17.80
CA GLY A 52 14.73 -0.52 -17.30
C GLY A 52 13.86 0.57 -17.94
N THR A 53 12.68 0.23 -18.44
CA THR A 53 11.70 1.25 -18.87
C THR A 53 11.11 1.99 -17.68
N ILE A 54 11.07 1.32 -16.51
CA ILE A 54 10.80 1.90 -15.19
C ILE A 54 11.97 1.64 -14.24
N ASP A 55 12.12 2.53 -13.25
CA ASP A 55 13.21 2.52 -12.26
C ASP A 55 12.82 1.80 -10.97
N ALA A 56 11.51 1.79 -10.68
CA ALA A 56 10.94 1.21 -9.48
C ALA A 56 9.51 0.69 -9.74
N ALA A 57 9.03 -0.22 -8.91
CA ALA A 57 7.64 -0.67 -8.93
C ALA A 57 7.14 -1.08 -7.54
N GLU A 58 5.91 -0.72 -7.23
CA GLU A 58 5.18 -1.27 -6.09
C GLU A 58 4.05 -2.18 -6.57
N TRP A 59 3.65 -3.09 -5.69
CA TRP A 59 2.53 -4.00 -5.93
C TRP A 59 1.70 -4.26 -4.68
N VAL A 60 2.16 -5.09 -3.74
CA VAL A 60 1.39 -5.37 -2.50
C VAL A 60 2.33 -5.54 -1.31
N GLY A 61 3.13 -6.61 -1.33
CA GLY A 61 3.82 -7.10 -0.14
C GLY A 61 4.59 -8.38 -0.41
N PRO A 62 5.32 -8.90 0.60
CA PRO A 62 6.34 -9.92 0.39
C PRO A 62 5.85 -11.15 -0.39
N TYR A 63 4.66 -11.66 -0.09
CA TYR A 63 4.14 -12.88 -0.71
C TYR A 63 3.89 -12.75 -2.22
N ASP A 64 3.18 -11.70 -2.64
CA ASP A 64 2.88 -11.50 -4.06
C ASP A 64 4.09 -10.99 -4.82
N ASP A 65 4.84 -10.08 -4.23
CA ASP A 65 6.00 -9.47 -4.86
C ASP A 65 7.11 -10.50 -5.13
N GLU A 66 7.30 -11.49 -4.25
CA GLU A 66 8.21 -12.63 -4.46
C GLU A 66 7.78 -13.46 -5.68
N LYS A 67 6.47 -13.72 -5.83
CA LYS A 67 5.93 -14.49 -6.97
C LYS A 67 6.11 -13.75 -8.29
N LEU A 68 5.95 -12.43 -8.28
CA LEU A 68 6.18 -11.57 -9.44
C LEU A 68 7.68 -11.40 -9.75
N GLY A 69 8.56 -11.74 -8.81
CA GLY A 69 9.99 -11.87 -9.03
C GLY A 69 10.76 -10.55 -9.08
N PHE A 70 10.17 -9.43 -8.62
CA PHE A 70 10.82 -8.11 -8.68
C PHE A 70 12.20 -8.08 -8.00
N ASN A 71 12.37 -8.90 -6.96
CA ASN A 71 13.62 -9.10 -6.25
C ASN A 71 14.80 -9.53 -7.13
N LYS A 72 14.54 -10.13 -8.30
CA LYS A 72 15.59 -10.57 -9.24
C LYS A 72 16.22 -9.40 -10.01
N VAL A 73 15.52 -8.28 -10.15
CA VAL A 73 15.91 -7.14 -11.01
C VAL A 73 16.01 -5.81 -10.25
N ALA A 74 15.41 -5.72 -9.07
CA ALA A 74 15.45 -4.56 -8.19
C ALA A 74 15.77 -5.03 -6.75
N PRO A 75 16.99 -4.82 -6.23
CA PRO A 75 17.40 -5.45 -4.98
C PRO A 75 16.93 -4.71 -3.72
N TYR A 76 16.51 -3.44 -3.83
CA TYR A 76 16.11 -2.63 -2.68
C TYR A 76 14.60 -2.67 -2.51
N TYR A 77 14.13 -3.15 -1.36
CA TYR A 77 12.72 -3.25 -1.05
C TYR A 77 12.37 -2.29 0.09
N TYR A 78 11.68 -1.20 -0.25
CA TYR A 78 11.41 -0.12 0.68
C TYR A 78 10.15 -0.36 1.52
N TYR A 79 10.05 0.30 2.66
CA TYR A 79 8.86 0.30 3.52
C TYR A 79 8.77 1.58 4.39
N PRO A 80 7.56 1.97 4.84
CA PRO A 80 6.25 1.41 4.50
C PRO A 80 5.75 1.87 3.11
N GLY A 81 4.68 1.24 2.62
CA GLY A 81 3.92 1.76 1.48
C GLY A 81 2.95 2.82 1.97
N PHE A 82 3.42 4.06 2.15
CA PHE A 82 2.65 5.11 2.82
C PHE A 82 1.39 5.55 2.06
N TRP A 83 1.25 5.20 0.77
CA TRP A 83 0.01 5.39 0.00
C TRP A 83 -1.09 4.38 0.35
N GLU A 84 -0.74 3.25 0.96
CA GLU A 84 -1.63 2.12 1.23
C GLU A 84 -1.40 1.56 2.65
N GLY A 85 -1.90 2.28 3.66
CA GLY A 85 -1.87 1.79 5.05
C GLY A 85 -2.76 0.57 5.30
N GLY A 86 -3.75 0.32 4.43
CA GLY A 86 -4.70 -0.79 4.50
C GLY A 86 -5.58 -0.81 3.25
N ALA A 87 -5.05 -1.34 2.15
CA ALA A 87 -5.78 -1.41 0.88
C ALA A 87 -6.99 -2.35 0.98
N ASN A 88 -8.20 -1.79 0.90
CA ASN A 88 -9.44 -2.57 0.89
C ASN A 88 -9.88 -2.84 -0.55
N LEU A 89 -10.02 -4.11 -0.91
CA LEU A 89 -10.55 -4.51 -2.21
C LEU A 89 -12.08 -4.56 -2.18
N HIS A 90 -12.70 -4.24 -3.32
CA HIS A 90 -14.15 -4.12 -3.41
C HIS A 90 -14.73 -5.15 -4.38
N TYR A 91 -15.81 -5.80 -3.95
CA TYR A 91 -16.77 -6.38 -4.89
C TYR A 91 -17.71 -5.28 -5.35
N ILE A 92 -17.79 -5.07 -6.66
CA ILE A 92 -18.66 -4.05 -7.25
C ILE A 92 -19.72 -4.77 -8.06
N PHE A 93 -20.97 -4.59 -7.67
CA PHE A 93 -22.13 -5.19 -8.35
C PHE A 93 -22.85 -4.14 -9.18
N ASN A 94 -23.40 -4.55 -10.33
CA ASN A 94 -24.39 -3.72 -11.01
C ASN A 94 -25.62 -3.58 -10.11
N LEU A 95 -25.97 -2.35 -9.78
CA LEU A 95 -27.04 -2.06 -8.80
C LEU A 95 -28.38 -2.67 -9.21
N ASN A 96 -28.76 -2.59 -10.49
CA ASN A 96 -30.03 -3.14 -10.97
C ASN A 96 -30.06 -4.66 -10.84
N LYS A 97 -28.97 -5.33 -11.22
CA LYS A 97 -28.85 -6.79 -11.09
C LYS A 97 -28.81 -7.27 -9.65
N TYR A 98 -28.17 -6.51 -8.76
CA TYR A 98 -28.20 -6.81 -7.33
C TYR A 98 -29.62 -6.68 -6.76
N ASN A 99 -30.35 -5.63 -7.14
CA ASN A 99 -31.72 -5.39 -6.68
C ASN A 99 -32.74 -6.41 -7.25
N GLU A 100 -32.46 -7.01 -8.41
CA GLU A 100 -33.25 -8.11 -8.97
C GLU A 100 -33.14 -9.42 -8.15
N LEU A 101 -32.11 -9.58 -7.32
CA LEU A 101 -31.91 -10.79 -6.52
C LEU A 101 -32.95 -10.92 -5.40
N PRO A 102 -33.43 -12.16 -5.10
CA PRO A 102 -34.17 -12.42 -3.87
C PRO A 102 -33.39 -11.96 -2.64
N LYS A 103 -34.08 -11.50 -1.59
CA LYS A 103 -33.42 -10.93 -0.41
C LYS A 103 -32.41 -11.88 0.23
N ALA A 104 -32.71 -13.17 0.25
CA ALA A 104 -31.78 -14.20 0.74
C ALA A 104 -30.45 -14.19 -0.03
N TYR A 105 -30.48 -13.97 -1.35
CA TYR A 105 -29.28 -13.98 -2.19
C TYR A 105 -28.47 -12.68 -2.04
N GLN A 106 -29.14 -11.54 -1.85
CA GLN A 106 -28.47 -10.30 -1.46
C GLN A 106 -27.68 -10.51 -0.15
N THR A 107 -28.33 -11.08 0.88
CA THR A 107 -27.68 -11.39 2.16
C THR A 107 -26.50 -12.36 2.02
N VAL A 108 -26.64 -13.39 1.17
CA VAL A 108 -25.53 -14.32 0.88
C VAL A 108 -24.35 -13.59 0.24
N LEU A 109 -24.59 -12.72 -0.75
CA LEU A 109 -23.52 -11.95 -1.39
C LEU A 109 -22.82 -11.01 -0.42
N ASP A 110 -23.57 -10.27 0.40
CA ASP A 110 -23.00 -9.35 1.39
C ASP A 110 -22.16 -10.11 2.43
N THR A 111 -22.66 -11.26 2.89
CA THR A 111 -21.95 -12.11 3.86
C THR A 111 -20.68 -12.70 3.25
N ALA A 112 -20.75 -13.17 2.00
CA ALA A 112 -19.59 -13.71 1.30
C ALA A 112 -18.53 -12.63 1.06
N ALA A 113 -18.94 -11.42 0.68
CA ALA A 113 -18.04 -10.27 0.53
C ALA A 113 -17.36 -9.93 1.86
N ALA A 114 -18.11 -9.83 2.96
CA ALA A 114 -17.55 -9.59 4.30
C ALA A 114 -16.57 -10.69 4.73
N TRP A 115 -16.94 -11.97 4.55
CA TRP A 115 -16.07 -13.10 4.86
C TRP A 115 -14.78 -13.09 4.05
N SER A 116 -14.88 -12.89 2.73
CA SER A 116 -13.72 -12.86 1.84
C SER A 116 -12.76 -11.72 2.17
N ASN A 117 -13.26 -10.57 2.61
CA ASN A 117 -12.44 -9.45 3.06
C ASN A 117 -11.58 -9.83 4.29
N VAL A 118 -12.20 -10.43 5.31
CA VAL A 118 -11.48 -10.89 6.51
C VAL A 118 -10.50 -12.02 6.17
N TRP A 119 -10.97 -13.01 5.41
CA TRP A 119 -10.15 -14.16 5.01
C TRP A 119 -8.92 -13.74 4.21
N MET A 120 -9.07 -12.79 3.28
CA MET A 120 -7.96 -12.28 2.47
C MET A 120 -6.89 -11.62 3.36
N GLN A 121 -7.30 -10.75 4.29
CA GLN A 121 -6.36 -10.11 5.22
C GLN A 121 -5.62 -11.16 6.05
N SER A 122 -6.35 -12.09 6.69
CA SER A 122 -5.74 -13.16 7.50
C SER A 122 -4.79 -14.04 6.69
N LYS A 123 -5.09 -14.27 5.41
CA LYS A 123 -4.21 -15.02 4.51
C LYS A 123 -2.90 -14.26 4.24
N TYR A 124 -2.95 -12.95 3.98
CA TYR A 124 -1.74 -12.15 3.84
C TYR A 124 -0.92 -12.13 5.12
N ASP A 125 -1.55 -12.02 6.29
CA ASP A 125 -0.86 -12.03 7.59
C ASP A 125 -0.12 -13.36 7.83
N ALA A 126 -0.68 -14.48 7.37
CA ALA A 126 -0.05 -15.80 7.45
C ALA A 126 1.07 -16.01 6.40
N ASP A 127 0.88 -15.54 5.17
CA ASP A 127 1.78 -15.84 4.05
C ASP A 127 2.98 -14.88 3.96
N ASN A 128 2.80 -13.60 4.33
CA ASN A 128 3.84 -12.57 4.21
C ASN A 128 5.10 -12.83 5.05
N PRO A 129 5.03 -13.32 6.32
CA PRO A 129 6.23 -13.55 7.12
C PRO A 129 7.19 -14.58 6.49
N GLY A 130 6.63 -15.66 5.95
CA GLY A 130 7.41 -16.70 5.26
C GLY A 130 8.07 -16.19 3.99
N ALA A 131 7.34 -15.40 3.19
CA ALA A 131 7.86 -14.78 1.98
C ALA A 131 8.95 -13.74 2.27
N LEU A 132 8.75 -12.88 3.27
CA LEU A 132 9.74 -11.88 3.67
C LEU A 132 11.07 -12.55 4.08
N LYS A 133 11.00 -13.65 4.83
CA LYS A 133 12.18 -14.43 5.21
C LYS A 133 12.93 -14.94 3.98
N ARG A 134 12.24 -15.54 3.01
CA ARG A 134 12.85 -16.04 1.77
C ARG A 134 13.46 -14.92 0.94
N LEU A 135 12.78 -13.79 0.80
CA LEU A 135 13.29 -12.61 0.08
C LEU A 135 14.61 -12.11 0.68
N VAL A 136 14.68 -11.97 2.01
CA VAL A 136 15.90 -11.54 2.70
C VAL A 136 17.02 -12.58 2.57
N GLN A 137 16.70 -13.86 2.76
CA GLN A 137 17.67 -14.96 2.55
C GLN A 137 18.18 -15.02 1.10
N GLY A 138 17.34 -14.63 0.14
CA GLY A 138 17.67 -14.50 -1.28
C GLY A 138 18.41 -13.21 -1.65
N GLY A 139 18.82 -12.38 -0.68
CA GLY A 139 19.64 -11.19 -0.90
C GLY A 139 18.88 -9.87 -1.07
N THR A 140 17.56 -9.86 -0.87
CA THR A 140 16.77 -8.61 -0.87
C THR A 140 17.24 -7.69 0.26
N LYS A 141 17.44 -6.41 -0.08
CA LYS A 141 17.87 -5.36 0.86
C LYS A 141 16.66 -4.56 1.32
N LEU A 142 16.14 -4.86 2.51
CA LEU A 142 15.08 -4.08 3.13
C LEU A 142 15.59 -2.67 3.49
N ARG A 143 14.82 -1.64 3.19
CA ARG A 143 15.15 -0.24 3.49
C ARG A 143 13.92 0.50 4.03
N PRO A 144 14.01 1.19 5.18
CA PRO A 144 12.98 2.16 5.52
C PRO A 144 13.10 3.36 4.57
N PHE A 145 11.97 3.94 4.17
CA PHE A 145 12.00 5.32 3.68
C PHE A 145 12.50 6.24 4.80
N SER A 146 13.28 7.26 4.44
CA SER A 146 13.75 8.23 5.42
C SER A 146 12.58 9.05 5.98
N HIS A 147 12.75 9.56 7.20
CA HIS A 147 11.76 10.43 7.80
C HIS A 147 11.48 11.67 6.94
N GLU A 148 12.52 12.22 6.30
CA GLU A 148 12.40 13.32 5.33
C GLU A 148 11.44 12.99 4.17
N ILE A 149 11.55 11.79 3.58
CA ILE A 149 10.66 11.35 2.50
C ILE A 149 9.23 11.20 3.01
N LEU A 150 9.04 10.61 4.20
CA LEU A 150 7.72 10.39 4.77
C LEU A 150 7.01 11.72 5.11
N GLU A 151 7.72 12.69 5.68
CA GLU A 151 7.19 14.04 5.96
C GLU A 151 6.82 14.79 4.67
N ALA A 152 7.69 14.74 3.66
CA ALA A 152 7.41 15.37 2.36
C ALA A 152 6.19 14.74 1.68
N ALA A 153 6.08 13.41 1.71
CA ALA A 153 4.94 12.68 1.17
C ALA A 153 3.64 12.98 1.93
N TYR A 154 3.70 13.05 3.27
CA TYR A 154 2.55 13.41 4.09
C TYR A 154 2.05 14.83 3.76
N LYS A 155 2.96 15.80 3.67
CA LYS A 155 2.63 17.17 3.28
C LYS A 155 2.00 17.23 1.89
N ALA A 156 2.60 16.55 0.90
CA ALA A 156 2.08 16.48 -0.46
C ALA A 156 0.68 15.82 -0.52
N ALA A 157 0.45 14.78 0.29
CA ALA A 157 -0.85 14.14 0.42
C ALA A 157 -1.91 15.07 1.02
N MET A 158 -1.58 15.79 2.11
CA MET A 158 -2.52 16.73 2.72
C MET A 158 -2.87 17.89 1.78
N GLU A 159 -1.89 18.39 1.02
CA GLU A 159 -2.14 19.39 -0.02
C GLU A 159 -3.08 18.85 -1.11
N LEU A 160 -2.80 17.65 -1.63
CA LEU A 160 -3.65 16.99 -2.63
C LEU A 160 -5.08 16.80 -2.12
N TYR A 161 -5.27 16.29 -0.90
CA TYR A 161 -6.60 16.05 -0.34
C TYR A 161 -7.36 17.37 -0.12
N SER A 162 -6.67 18.44 0.28
CA SER A 162 -7.26 19.78 0.37
C SER A 162 -7.74 20.28 -1.01
N GLU A 163 -6.90 20.14 -2.04
CA GLU A 163 -7.24 20.52 -3.42
C GLU A 163 -8.44 19.74 -3.98
N ILE A 164 -8.51 18.43 -3.72
CA ILE A 164 -9.63 17.59 -4.15
C ILE A 164 -10.90 17.96 -3.38
N SER A 165 -10.82 18.07 -2.05
CA SER A 165 -11.95 18.45 -1.19
C SER A 165 -12.55 19.80 -1.56
N ALA A 166 -11.73 20.77 -1.99
CA ALA A 166 -12.19 22.07 -2.45
C ALA A 166 -13.01 22.00 -3.76
N LYS A 167 -12.85 20.94 -4.55
CA LYS A 167 -13.47 20.78 -5.88
C LYS A 167 -14.51 19.66 -5.94
N ASN A 168 -14.56 18.78 -4.94
CA ASN A 168 -15.42 17.60 -4.94
C ASN A 168 -16.07 17.41 -3.57
N ALA A 169 -17.34 17.79 -3.47
CA ALA A 169 -18.12 17.69 -2.24
C ALA A 169 -18.29 16.24 -1.73
N ASN A 170 -18.42 15.26 -2.64
CA ASN A 170 -18.52 13.84 -2.26
C ASN A 170 -17.21 13.34 -1.64
N PHE A 171 -16.08 13.69 -2.25
CA PHE A 171 -14.77 13.36 -1.70
C PHE A 171 -14.58 14.02 -0.34
N LYS A 172 -14.88 15.32 -0.22
CA LYS A 172 -14.77 16.06 1.04
C LYS A 172 -15.58 15.38 2.15
N ASN A 173 -16.83 15.05 1.88
CA ASN A 173 -17.70 14.38 2.85
C ASN A 173 -17.09 13.07 3.35
N ILE A 174 -16.65 12.20 2.43
CA ILE A 174 -16.03 10.90 2.80
C ILE A 174 -14.71 11.12 3.57
N TYR A 175 -13.86 12.02 3.09
CA TYR A 175 -12.55 12.27 3.69
C TYR A 175 -12.64 12.86 5.10
N ASP A 176 -13.59 13.78 5.34
CA ASP A 176 -13.80 14.37 6.67
C ASP A 176 -14.21 13.28 7.67
N HIS A 177 -15.19 12.44 7.31
CA HIS A 177 -15.63 11.31 8.16
C HIS A 177 -14.50 10.30 8.40
N MET A 178 -13.79 9.90 7.35
CA MET A 178 -12.65 8.98 7.45
C MET A 178 -11.54 9.55 8.34
N SER A 179 -11.22 10.83 8.20
CA SER A 179 -10.13 11.47 8.95
C SER A 179 -10.47 11.64 10.42
N ALA A 180 -11.73 11.99 10.74
CA ALA A 180 -12.21 12.04 12.12
C ALA A 180 -12.09 10.66 12.79
N PHE A 181 -12.63 9.62 12.15
CA PHE A 181 -12.54 8.26 12.67
C PHE A 181 -11.09 7.79 12.84
N ARG A 182 -10.23 8.04 11.84
CA ARG A 182 -8.80 7.70 11.91
C ARG A 182 -8.09 8.35 13.11
N ASN A 183 -8.44 9.59 13.45
CA ASN A 183 -7.83 10.27 14.59
C ASN A 183 -8.22 9.62 15.92
N ASP A 184 -9.49 9.25 16.08
CA ASP A 184 -9.97 8.52 17.25
C ASP A 184 -9.33 7.12 17.34
N GLU A 185 -9.23 6.42 16.21
CA GLU A 185 -8.58 5.11 16.14
C GLU A 185 -7.10 5.19 16.54
N TYR A 186 -6.34 6.17 16.05
CA TYR A 186 -4.95 6.35 16.47
C TYR A 186 -4.80 6.83 17.92
N LEU A 187 -5.82 7.47 18.50
CA LEU A 187 -5.87 7.73 19.94
C LEU A 187 -6.01 6.42 20.74
N TRP A 188 -6.84 5.48 20.28
CA TRP A 188 -6.96 4.17 20.90
C TRP A 188 -5.71 3.31 20.69
N TRP A 189 -5.24 3.20 19.44
CA TRP A 189 -4.18 2.27 19.04
C TRP A 189 -2.87 2.51 19.78
N GLN A 190 -2.55 3.76 20.11
CA GLN A 190 -1.32 4.11 20.83
C GLN A 190 -1.30 3.63 22.29
N VAL A 191 -2.44 3.21 22.87
CA VAL A 191 -2.56 2.79 24.26
C VAL A 191 -2.29 1.30 24.43
N ALA A 192 -3.10 0.44 23.79
CA ALA A 192 -3.05 -1.01 23.99
C ALA A 192 -2.28 -1.72 22.87
N GLU A 193 -2.77 -1.65 21.64
CA GLU A 193 -2.24 -2.41 20.49
C GLU A 193 -0.77 -2.07 20.21
N TYR A 194 -0.46 -0.79 20.02
CA TYR A 194 0.91 -0.36 19.70
C TYR A 194 1.89 -0.70 20.82
N THR A 195 1.51 -0.51 22.10
CA THR A 195 2.44 -0.75 23.22
C THR A 195 2.70 -2.23 23.42
N TYR A 196 1.67 -3.07 23.27
CA TYR A 196 1.78 -4.52 23.33
C TYR A 196 2.64 -5.05 22.17
N ASP A 197 2.31 -4.68 20.93
CA ASP A 197 3.04 -5.13 19.74
C ASP A 197 4.50 -4.67 19.77
N ASN A 198 4.75 -3.43 20.17
CA ASN A 198 6.11 -2.91 20.30
C ASN A 198 6.92 -3.71 21.32
N PHE A 199 6.33 -4.04 22.47
CA PHE A 199 6.96 -4.89 23.47
C PHE A 199 7.28 -6.28 22.90
N MET A 200 6.31 -6.96 22.28
CA MET A 200 6.48 -8.31 21.75
C MET A 200 7.52 -8.38 20.63
N ILE A 201 7.53 -7.40 19.72
CA ILE A 201 8.56 -7.29 18.66
C ILE A 201 9.96 -7.18 19.27
N ARG A 202 10.13 -6.37 20.33
CA ARG A 202 11.41 -6.22 21.03
C ARG A 202 11.83 -7.49 21.77
N GLN A 203 10.88 -8.26 22.32
CA GLN A 203 11.19 -9.53 22.99
C GLN A 203 11.62 -10.60 21.99
N ARG A 204 10.99 -10.66 20.81
CA ARG A 204 11.34 -11.61 19.75
C ARG A 204 12.84 -11.58 19.39
N ALA A 205 13.48 -10.42 19.43
CA ALA A 205 14.90 -10.27 19.08
C ALA A 205 15.88 -10.71 20.19
N LYS A 206 15.39 -11.01 21.41
CA LYS A 206 16.21 -11.36 22.58
C LYS A 206 16.31 -12.85 22.85
N GLY A 207 15.46 -13.66 22.22
CA GLY A 207 15.51 -15.13 22.23
C GLY A 207 15.73 -15.68 20.83
#